data_AF-A0A952HXW3-F1
#
_entry.id   AF-A0A952HXW3-F1
#
_cell.length_a   1.000
_cell.length_b   1.000
_cell.length_c   1.000
_cell.angle_alpha   90.00
_cell.angle_beta   90.00
_cell.angle_gamma   90.00
#
_symmetry.space_group_name_H-M   'P 1'
#
loop_
_entity.id
_entity.type
_entity.pdbx_description
1 polymer ?
#
loop_
_entity_poly.entity_id
_entity_poly.type
_entity_poly.pdbx_seq_one_letter_code
_entity_poly.pdbx_strand_id
1 'polypeptide(L)'
;MAGELNVTGLVNGFDMNSILQQIQAIKSQQILMLQQEQQQISDKKTVISNIQSILKNLQSSINNISDPATVNAKSVNVSNPNILTASITDPTQASEGSYDISISQLAKNQIYASNNSFSDKS
;
A
#
# COMPACT_ATOMS: atom_id res chain seq x y z
N MET A 1 45.24 -46.35 44.67
CA MET A 1 45.65 -46.96 43.38
C MET A 1 45.16 -46.03 42.28
N ALA A 2 45.96 -44.99 41.99
CA ALA A 2 45.71 -44.10 40.86
C ALA A 2 46.20 -44.83 39.62
N GLY A 3 45.29 -45.11 38.69
CA GLY A 3 45.63 -45.69 37.40
C GLY A 3 46.62 -44.76 36.71
N GLU A 4 47.77 -45.32 36.37
CA GLU A 4 48.81 -44.70 35.57
C GLU A 4 48.20 -44.19 34.27
N LEU A 5 47.95 -42.88 34.20
CA LEU A 5 47.85 -42.19 32.93
C LEU A 5 49.24 -42.26 32.31
N ASN A 6 49.45 -43.27 31.46
CA ASN A 6 50.65 -43.45 30.67
C ASN A 6 50.82 -42.24 29.75
N VAL A 7 51.54 -41.24 30.25
CA VAL A 7 52.12 -40.13 29.48
C VAL A 7 53.32 -40.66 28.70
N THR A 8 53.08 -41.67 27.85
CA THR A 8 54.11 -42.33 27.02
C THR A 8 53.83 -42.19 25.52
N GLY A 9 53.01 -41.19 25.15
CA GLY A 9 52.66 -40.90 23.74
C GLY A 9 52.61 -39.42 23.38
N LEU A 10 52.93 -38.49 24.29
CA LEU A 10 52.77 -37.04 24.08
C LEU A 10 53.92 -36.35 23.32
N VAL A 11 54.90 -37.10 22.80
CA VAL A 11 56.14 -36.50 22.26
C VAL A 11 56.18 -36.37 20.73
N ASN A 12 55.27 -36.99 19.96
CA ASN A 12 55.49 -37.11 18.50
C ASN A 12 54.31 -36.76 17.57
N GLY A 13 53.45 -35.82 17.93
CA GLY A 13 52.44 -35.34 16.97
C GLY A 13 51.23 -34.70 17.62
N PHE A 14 51.47 -33.69 18.47
CA PHE A 14 50.39 -32.78 18.88
C PHE A 14 49.98 -32.00 17.63
N ASP A 15 49.12 -32.59 16.80
CA ASP A 15 48.62 -31.98 15.59
C ASP A 15 47.62 -30.90 15.98
N MET A 16 48.19 -29.74 16.32
CA MET A 16 47.47 -28.53 16.65
C MET A 16 46.52 -28.15 15.50
N ASN A 17 46.79 -28.58 14.27
CA ASN A 17 45.87 -28.41 13.14
C ASN A 17 44.62 -29.29 13.28
N SER A 18 44.74 -30.54 13.75
CA SER A 18 43.58 -31.42 14.00
C SER A 18 42.65 -30.86 15.09
N ILE A 19 43.22 -30.35 16.18
CA ILE A 19 42.43 -29.69 17.24
C ILE A 19 41.78 -28.40 16.72
N LEU A 20 42.52 -27.60 15.94
CA LEU A 20 42.00 -26.37 15.35
C LEU A 20 40.86 -26.65 14.36
N GLN A 21 41.00 -27.70 13.54
CA GLN A 21 39.96 -28.18 12.63
C GLN A 21 38.70 -28.64 13.37
N GLN A 22 38.86 -29.37 14.48
CA GLN A 22 37.73 -29.79 15.32
C GLN A 22 37.01 -28.58 15.95
N ILE A 23 37.74 -27.60 16.48
CA ILE A 23 37.16 -26.37 17.03
C ILE A 23 36.44 -25.57 15.92
N GLN A 24 37.04 -25.48 14.73
CA GLN A 24 36.45 -24.77 13.60
C GLN A 24 35.18 -25.46 13.10
N ALA A 25 35.17 -26.79 13.00
CA ALA A 25 33.99 -27.56 12.63
C ALA A 25 32.83 -27.37 13.63
N ILE A 26 33.13 -27.42 14.93
CA ILE A 26 32.13 -27.17 15.99
C ILE A 26 31.57 -25.75 15.91
N LYS A 27 32.43 -24.74 15.69
CA LYS A 27 32.00 -23.35 15.52
C LYS A 27 31.13 -23.16 14.28
N SER A 28 31.50 -23.76 13.16
CA SER A 28 30.71 -23.72 11.91
C SER A 28 29.34 -24.37 12.09
N GLN A 29 29.25 -25.49 12.81
CA GLN A 29 27.98 -26.13 13.11
C GLN A 29 27.07 -25.25 13.98
N GLN A 30 27.62 -24.61 15.02
CA GLN A 30 26.86 -23.68 15.86
C GLN A 30 26.33 -22.48 15.06
N ILE A 31 27.17 -21.93 14.17
CA ILE A 31 26.75 -20.84 13.27
C ILE A 31 25.59 -21.30 12.39
N LEU A 32 25.67 -22.50 11.82
CA LEU A 32 24.62 -23.03 10.95
C LEU A 32 23.30 -23.27 11.71
N MET A 33 23.37 -23.75 12.96
CA MET A 33 22.19 -23.88 13.82
C MET A 33 21.55 -22.52 14.12
N LEU A 34 22.35 -21.50 14.49
CA LEU A 34 21.85 -20.16 14.75
C LEU A 34 21.25 -19.50 13.50
N GLN A 35 21.83 -19.74 12.32
CA GLN A 35 21.27 -19.29 11.04
C GLN A 35 19.93 -19.96 10.74
N GLN A 36 19.79 -21.26 11.01
CA GLN A 36 18.50 -21.96 10.86
C GLN A 36 17.45 -21.41 11.84
N GLU A 37 17.80 -21.18 13.10
CA GLU A 37 16.91 -20.56 14.09
C GLU A 37 16.48 -19.15 13.65
N GLN A 38 17.43 -18.34 13.17
CA GLN A 38 17.14 -17.02 12.64
C GLN A 38 16.17 -17.08 11.45
N GLN A 39 16.38 -18.01 10.52
CA GLN A 39 15.49 -18.20 9.38
C GLN A 39 14.07 -18.58 9.84
N GLN A 40 13.95 -19.53 10.78
CA GLN A 40 12.65 -19.93 11.33
C GLN A 40 11.91 -18.78 12.01
N ILE A 41 12.63 -17.93 12.76
CA ILE A 41 12.05 -16.74 13.40
C ILE A 41 11.62 -15.73 12.33
N SER A 42 12.42 -15.52 11.28
CA SER A 42 12.10 -14.64 10.16
C SER A 42 10.85 -15.10 9.40
N ASP A 43 10.73 -16.40 9.16
CA ASP A 43 9.57 -17.01 8.50
C ASP A 43 8.30 -16.80 9.34
N LYS A 44 8.38 -17.06 10.66
CA LYS A 44 7.28 -16.81 11.60
C LYS A 44 6.87 -15.33 11.60
N LYS A 45 7.83 -14.42 11.63
CA LYS A 45 7.57 -12.96 11.56
C LYS A 45 6.86 -12.59 10.27
N THR A 46 7.31 -13.14 9.14
CA THR A 46 6.70 -12.90 7.82
C THR A 46 5.24 -13.37 7.80
N VAL A 47 4.94 -14.55 8.33
CA VAL A 47 3.56 -15.05 8.45
C VAL A 47 2.69 -14.11 9.28
N ILE A 48 3.19 -13.65 10.44
CA ILE A 48 2.46 -12.70 11.30
C ILE A 48 2.22 -11.37 10.57
N SER A 49 3.23 -10.83 9.89
CA SER A 49 3.10 -9.58 9.12
C SER A 49 2.11 -9.72 7.95
N ASN A 50 2.04 -10.89 7.33
CA ASN A 50 1.05 -11.16 6.29
C ASN A 50 -0.37 -11.17 6.87
N ILE A 51 -0.58 -11.84 8.01
CA ILE A 51 -1.88 -11.84 8.71
C ILE A 51 -2.28 -10.41 9.09
N GLN A 52 -1.35 -9.63 9.65
CA GLN A 52 -1.61 -8.22 9.99
C GLN A 52 -2.03 -7.39 8.77
N SER A 53 -1.38 -7.60 7.62
CA SER A 53 -1.74 -6.92 6.38
C SER A 53 -3.13 -7.30 5.90
N ILE A 54 -3.48 -8.59 5.92
CA ILE A 54 -4.82 -9.08 5.56
C ILE A 54 -5.89 -8.44 6.46
N LEU A 55 -5.66 -8.42 7.78
CA LEU A 55 -6.59 -7.83 8.74
C LEU A 55 -6.75 -6.32 8.54
N LYS A 56 -5.66 -5.60 8.26
CA LYS A 56 -5.72 -4.16 7.92
C LYS A 56 -6.53 -3.92 6.65
N ASN A 57 -6.31 -4.71 5.60
CA ASN A 57 -7.06 -4.59 4.35
C ASN A 57 -8.56 -4.86 4.56
N LEU A 58 -8.89 -5.87 5.37
CA LEU A 58 -10.27 -6.17 5.74
C LEU A 58 -10.89 -5.00 6.53
N GLN A 59 -10.18 -4.47 7.52
CA GLN A 59 -10.63 -3.32 8.31
C GLN A 59 -10.88 -2.10 7.41
N SER A 60 -9.97 -1.79 6.48
CA SER A 60 -10.15 -0.69 5.52
C SER A 60 -11.38 -0.91 4.62
N SER A 61 -11.60 -2.13 4.16
CA SER A 61 -12.77 -2.48 3.34
C SER A 61 -14.07 -2.31 4.11
N ILE A 62 -14.11 -2.75 5.37
CA ILE A 62 -15.27 -2.58 6.25
C ILE A 62 -15.50 -1.10 6.53
N ASN A 63 -14.46 -0.33 6.82
CA ASN A 63 -14.59 1.10 7.09
C ASN A 63 -15.19 1.86 5.90
N ASN A 64 -14.75 1.54 4.68
CA ASN A 64 -15.30 2.13 3.45
C ASN A 64 -16.80 1.83 3.26
N ILE A 65 -17.24 0.63 3.63
CA ILE A 65 -18.66 0.24 3.55
C ILE A 65 -19.47 0.81 4.73
N SER A 66 -18.85 0.95 5.89
CA SER A 66 -19.52 1.46 7.08
C SER A 66 -19.78 2.97 7.03
N ASP A 67 -19.09 3.69 6.16
CA ASP A 67 -19.28 5.13 6.00
C ASP A 67 -20.66 5.41 5.37
N PRO A 68 -21.61 5.97 6.15
CA PRO A 68 -22.95 6.27 5.66
C PRO A 68 -22.93 7.29 4.53
N ALA A 69 -21.87 8.12 4.42
CA ALA A 69 -21.75 9.08 3.35
C ALA A 69 -21.50 8.39 2.00
N THR A 70 -20.72 7.31 1.99
CA THR A 70 -20.42 6.54 0.77
C THR A 70 -21.62 5.69 0.34
N VAL A 71 -22.32 5.09 1.30
CA VAL A 71 -23.46 4.19 1.02
C VAL A 71 -24.71 4.96 0.61
N ASN A 72 -24.94 6.13 1.20
CA ASN A 72 -26.12 6.96 0.89
C ASN A 72 -25.82 8.03 -0.18
N ALA A 73 -24.66 7.96 -0.85
CA ALA A 73 -24.30 8.92 -1.88
C ALA A 73 -25.27 8.80 -3.07
N LYS A 74 -25.98 9.89 -3.36
CA LYS A 74 -26.90 9.98 -4.49
C LYS A 74 -26.17 10.43 -5.74
N SER A 75 -26.67 9.98 -6.89
CA SER A 75 -26.16 10.37 -8.22
C SER A 75 -27.22 11.13 -9.01
N VAL A 76 -26.78 11.97 -9.93
CA VAL A 76 -27.64 12.71 -10.85
C VAL A 76 -27.41 12.24 -12.27
N ASN A 77 -28.49 11.98 -13.00
CA ASN A 77 -28.45 11.66 -14.42
C ASN A 77 -29.18 12.75 -15.20
N VAL A 78 -28.60 13.18 -16.32
CA VAL A 78 -29.19 14.21 -17.19
C VAL A 78 -29.45 13.60 -18.56
N SER A 79 -30.67 13.75 -19.07
CA SER A 79 -31.10 13.18 -20.35
C SER A 79 -30.35 13.76 -21.55
N ASN A 80 -29.96 15.03 -21.51
CA ASN A 80 -29.17 15.68 -22.56
C ASN A 80 -28.01 16.52 -21.98
N PRO A 81 -26.82 15.93 -21.80
CA PRO A 81 -25.66 16.60 -21.20
C PRO A 81 -25.06 17.72 -22.06
N ASN A 82 -25.40 17.80 -23.35
CA ASN A 82 -24.89 18.84 -24.25
C ASN A 82 -25.57 20.21 -24.02
N ILE A 83 -26.74 20.22 -23.39
CA ILE A 83 -27.54 21.43 -23.17
C ILE A 83 -27.57 21.82 -21.69
N LEU A 84 -27.54 20.83 -20.80
CA LEU A 84 -27.58 21.02 -19.35
C LEU A 84 -26.65 20.04 -18.66
N THR A 85 -25.88 20.51 -17.69
CA THR A 85 -25.16 19.66 -16.73
C THR A 85 -25.71 19.89 -15.34
N ALA A 86 -25.83 18.84 -14.55
CA ALA A 86 -26.23 18.92 -13.15
C ALA A 86 -25.16 18.27 -12.28
N SER A 87 -24.90 18.85 -11.11
CA SER A 87 -23.98 18.32 -10.11
C SER A 87 -24.63 18.39 -8.73
N ILE A 88 -24.38 17.37 -7.91
CA ILE A 88 -24.85 17.35 -6.53
C ILE A 88 -23.74 17.90 -5.64
N THR A 89 -24.02 18.94 -4.87
CA THR A 89 -23.05 19.56 -3.94
C THR A 89 -22.85 18.70 -2.69
N ASP A 90 -23.92 18.08 -2.19
CA ASP A 90 -23.88 17.14 -1.06
C ASP A 90 -24.64 15.86 -1.44
N PRO A 91 -23.93 14.77 -1.77
CA PRO A 91 -24.53 13.49 -2.18
C PRO A 91 -25.44 12.86 -1.13
N THR A 92 -25.25 13.19 0.15
CA THR A 92 -25.97 12.56 1.27
C THR A 92 -27.29 13.27 1.59
N GLN A 93 -27.37 14.56 1.29
CA GLN A 93 -28.51 15.42 1.61
C GLN A 93 -29.39 15.74 0.40
N ALA A 94 -29.03 15.27 -0.80
CA ALA A 94 -29.84 15.51 -2.00
C ALA A 94 -31.21 14.82 -1.90
N SER A 95 -32.27 15.51 -2.32
CA SER A 95 -33.60 14.88 -2.43
C SER A 95 -33.62 13.94 -3.63
N GLU A 96 -34.22 12.77 -3.45
CA GLU A 96 -34.57 11.89 -4.57
C GLU A 96 -35.77 12.47 -5.33
N GLY A 97 -35.71 12.43 -6.65
CA GLY A 97 -36.79 12.94 -7.49
C GLY A 97 -36.38 13.05 -8.96
N SER A 98 -37.39 13.17 -9.83
CA SER A 98 -37.21 13.54 -11.24
C SER A 98 -37.61 15.00 -11.42
N TYR A 99 -36.81 15.75 -12.16
CA TYR A 99 -37.04 17.17 -12.43
C TYR A 99 -37.12 17.40 -13.94
N ASP A 100 -38.26 17.91 -14.40
CA ASP A 100 -38.45 18.29 -15.80
C ASP A 100 -38.01 19.74 -16.02
N ILE A 101 -36.96 19.92 -16.81
CA ILE A 101 -36.38 21.25 -17.10
C ILE A 101 -36.57 21.56 -18.59
N SER A 102 -37.28 22.65 -18.88
CA SER A 102 -37.41 23.21 -20.24
C SER A 102 -36.54 24.45 -20.40
N ILE A 103 -35.71 24.46 -21.44
CA ILE A 103 -34.76 25.54 -21.71
C ILE A 103 -35.28 26.34 -22.90
N SER A 104 -35.76 27.55 -22.64
CA SER A 104 -36.34 28.43 -23.66
C SER A 104 -35.30 29.27 -24.41
N GLN A 105 -34.28 29.77 -23.70
CA GLN A 105 -33.24 30.62 -24.28
C GLN A 105 -31.95 30.52 -23.45
N LEU A 106 -30.83 30.29 -24.12
CA LEU A 106 -29.51 30.34 -23.48
C LEU A 106 -29.08 31.80 -23.29
N ALA A 107 -28.52 32.11 -22.12
CA ALA A 107 -27.90 33.39 -21.85
C ALA A 107 -26.69 33.59 -22.78
N LYS A 108 -26.64 34.75 -23.45
CA LYS A 108 -25.55 35.14 -24.35
C LYS A 108 -24.84 36.35 -23.77
N ASN A 109 -23.53 36.41 -23.92
CA ASN A 109 -22.79 37.62 -23.55
C ASN A 109 -23.03 38.73 -24.58
N GLN A 110 -23.12 39.99 -24.13
CA GLN A 110 -23.29 41.12 -25.02
C GLN A 110 -21.96 41.50 -25.65
N ILE A 111 -21.90 41.51 -26.99
CA ILE A 111 -20.72 41.96 -27.74
C ILE A 111 -21.08 43.27 -28.43
N TYR A 112 -20.37 44.35 -28.08
CA TYR A 112 -20.43 45.62 -28.80
C TYR A 112 -19.30 45.65 -29.82
N ALA A 113 -19.64 45.63 -31.10
CA ALA A 113 -18.71 45.90 -32.20
C ALA A 113 -19.09 47.25 -32.83
N SER A 114 -18.18 48.22 -32.79
CA SER A 114 -18.37 49.53 -33.41
C SER A 114 -17.81 49.52 -34.84
N ASN A 115 -18.69 49.67 -35.83
CA ASN A 115 -18.33 49.66 -37.26
C ASN A 115 -17.90 51.05 -37.78
N ASN A 116 -17.33 51.92 -36.95
CA ASN A 116 -16.85 53.22 -37.40
C ASN A 116 -15.52 53.04 -38.14
N SER A 117 -15.59 52.85 -39.45
CA SER A 117 -14.45 53.08 -40.34
C SER A 117 -14.16 54.59 -40.34
N PHE A 118 -13.07 55.00 -39.72
CA PHE A 118 -12.54 56.35 -39.92
C PHE A 118 -11.99 56.41 -41.35
N SER A 119 -12.77 56.99 -42.27
CA SER A 119 -12.24 57.42 -43.56
C SER A 119 -11.28 58.58 -43.27
N ASP A 120 -9.98 58.32 -43.33
CA ASP A 120 -8.97 59.38 -43.37
C ASP A 120 -9.24 60.24 -44.62
N LYS A 121 -9.38 61.54 -44.41
CA LYS A 121 -9.73 62.49 -45.46
C LYS A 121 -8.42 63.08 -45.97
N SER A 122 -7.92 62.47 -47.05
CA SER A 122 -6.84 63.02 -47.90
C SER A 122 -7.12 64.45 -48.34
#